data_AF-A0A9P9P9R7-F1
#
_entry.id   AF-A0A9P9P9R7-F1
#
_cell.length_a   1.000
_cell.length_b   1.000
_cell.length_c   1.000
_cell.angle_alpha   90.00
_cell.angle_beta   90.00
_cell.angle_gamma   90.00
#
_symmetry.space_group_name_H-M   'P 1'
#
loop_
_entity.id
_entity.type
_entity.pdbx_description
1 polymer ?
#
loop_
_entity_poly.entity_id
_entity_poly.type
_entity_poly.pdbx_seq_one_letter_code
_entity_poly.pdbx_strand_id
1 'polypeptide(L)'
;MTSNTSTHPDVMYDISPRSKGGWLLTEKKIPGQSRFSATARGEHSKIIQLELQQPQHVPPHTLDAIGYHSLDDTRPVFAKAMAGRKVYELLEAQTFSPQQMHDLGLWEKLVELQSIILKPGMTDHLAGLETTQNRKRVGTMYNLTWSVEPNGKDGSIRPGVIAKKKDPGVMRMVQLISEISFELVKKADGAWTEEHERQWVKEASLTCGGGENKSVTSIQVNLTAIEKPDGIVNEEDGEGTEESEGGNLKQVDGDAFMTGMDADAEYSDETRISNFTMAADSTKTTDQIMEETLKAKSHVHKDGHDERRNFSCILFLNHVPQDHFVGRFNITNFRLTCTCIPFSGLIFSANNPHGGSGFAPYEADLPLDSPLRFTPPPPNGVEYPRLSENAPYTRCLTIAYSRQDCMRARTKQLNASIVGDTGLGAFITRKAQANWMIRHAIRDGIDIGVADPSVDDYLEKFSWVENGVNCYEDRKLVEDALALKGTDDKEWKLMLKATAYAHIKQDQPSRYESPKQRKARQAREALGDDAYCTQITAQGTRCKAWLAKNTDGVKLCGHHYKIFMAAQGGAHGFNSSAGGGGGGGVIGTTRGH
;
A
#
# COMPACT_ATOMS: atom_id res chain seq x y z
N MET A 1 8.27 -10.51 -33.20
CA MET A 1 7.54 -11.16 -32.10
C MET A 1 6.13 -11.45 -32.57
N THR A 2 5.79 -12.73 -32.75
CA THR A 2 4.42 -13.18 -33.04
C THR A 2 3.59 -13.15 -31.76
N SER A 3 2.30 -12.77 -31.85
CA SER A 3 1.41 -12.76 -30.69
C SER A 3 1.00 -14.18 -30.31
N ASN A 4 1.67 -14.76 -29.30
CA ASN A 4 1.22 -15.99 -28.67
C ASN A 4 0.00 -15.69 -27.77
N THR A 5 -1.20 -15.97 -28.28
CA THR A 5 -2.37 -16.14 -27.41
C THR A 5 -2.15 -17.40 -26.58
N SER A 6 -1.63 -17.23 -25.34
CA SER A 6 -1.39 -18.34 -24.43
C SER A 6 -2.64 -19.22 -24.31
N THR A 7 -2.50 -20.53 -24.46
CA THR A 7 -3.62 -21.48 -24.34
C THR A 7 -4.03 -21.73 -22.88
N HIS A 8 -3.28 -21.20 -21.91
CA HIS A 8 -3.50 -21.43 -20.50
C HIS A 8 -4.93 -20.97 -20.07
N PRO A 9 -5.72 -21.83 -19.40
CA PRO A 9 -7.15 -21.58 -19.13
C PRO A 9 -7.36 -20.41 -18.17
N ASP A 10 -6.45 -20.20 -17.22
CA ASP A 10 -6.54 -19.17 -16.17
C ASP A 10 -5.97 -17.79 -16.58
N VAL A 11 -5.67 -17.59 -17.86
CA VAL A 11 -5.21 -16.29 -18.38
C VAL A 11 -6.44 -15.45 -18.74
N MET A 12 -6.60 -14.30 -18.07
CA MET A 12 -7.74 -13.41 -18.25
C MET A 12 -7.57 -12.39 -19.38
N TYR A 13 -6.34 -12.16 -19.85
CA TYR A 13 -6.00 -11.11 -20.79
C TYR A 13 -5.03 -11.63 -21.86
N ASP A 14 -5.33 -11.34 -23.12
CA ASP A 14 -4.36 -11.45 -24.20
C ASP A 14 -3.50 -10.17 -24.23
N ILE A 15 -2.21 -10.34 -24.53
CA ILE A 15 -1.23 -9.25 -24.58
C ILE A 15 -0.73 -9.13 -26.01
N SER A 16 -0.90 -7.94 -26.61
CA SER A 16 -0.66 -7.70 -28.03
C SER A 16 0.15 -6.42 -28.26
N PRO A 17 0.94 -6.30 -29.34
CA PRO A 17 1.64 -5.04 -29.64
C PRO A 17 0.66 -3.88 -29.83
N ARG A 18 0.88 -2.77 -29.12
CA ARG A 18 0.09 -1.54 -29.26
C ARG A 18 0.58 -0.76 -30.50
N SER A 19 -0.34 -0.24 -31.30
CA SER A 19 -0.01 0.51 -32.54
C SER A 19 0.79 1.80 -32.31
N LYS A 20 0.73 2.35 -31.09
CA LYS A 20 1.50 3.52 -30.63
C LYS A 20 2.82 3.14 -29.94
N GLY A 21 3.24 1.87 -30.01
CA GLY A 21 4.33 1.34 -29.19
C GLY A 21 3.86 0.88 -27.81
N GLY A 22 4.63 -0.03 -27.21
CA GLY A 22 4.24 -0.75 -26.00
C GLY A 22 3.35 -1.97 -26.27
N TRP A 23 2.69 -2.42 -25.21
CA TRP A 23 1.78 -3.57 -25.21
C TRP A 23 0.36 -3.15 -24.83
N LEU A 24 -0.62 -3.90 -25.31
CA LEU A 24 -2.03 -3.70 -25.04
C LEU A 24 -2.64 -4.98 -24.47
N LEU A 25 -3.17 -4.86 -23.25
CA LEU A 25 -4.00 -5.84 -22.57
C LEU A 25 -5.42 -5.75 -23.13
N THR A 26 -5.93 -6.90 -23.58
CA THR A 26 -7.33 -7.07 -24.00
C THR A 26 -7.92 -8.28 -23.30
N GLU A 27 -9.15 -8.15 -22.79
CA GLU A 27 -9.80 -9.27 -22.11
C GLU A 27 -9.98 -10.47 -23.05
N LYS A 28 -9.42 -11.61 -22.63
CA LYS A 28 -9.37 -12.84 -23.42
C LYS A 28 -10.77 -13.39 -23.64
N LYS A 29 -11.08 -13.73 -24.89
CA LYS A 29 -12.36 -14.35 -25.28
C LYS A 29 -12.12 -15.76 -25.78
N ILE A 30 -12.33 -16.74 -24.91
CA ILE A 30 -12.26 -18.16 -25.26
C ILE A 30 -13.63 -18.58 -25.84
N PRO A 31 -13.72 -19.04 -27.11
CA PRO A 31 -14.98 -19.47 -27.69
C PRO A 31 -15.63 -20.60 -26.89
N GLY A 32 -16.95 -20.51 -26.65
CA GLY A 32 -17.71 -21.49 -25.86
C GLY A 32 -17.54 -21.39 -24.34
N GLN A 33 -16.55 -20.65 -23.83
CA GLN A 33 -16.36 -20.45 -22.39
C GLN A 33 -17.01 -19.14 -21.93
N SER A 34 -17.82 -19.21 -20.86
CA SER A 34 -18.34 -18.01 -20.20
C SER A 34 -17.21 -17.22 -19.55
N ARG A 35 -17.25 -15.89 -19.66
CA ARG A 35 -16.38 -14.98 -18.91
C ARG A 35 -16.34 -15.37 -17.43
N PHE A 36 -15.15 -15.48 -16.84
CA PHE A 36 -14.98 -15.79 -15.41
C PHE A 36 -15.84 -14.86 -14.53
N SER A 37 -16.37 -15.40 -13.43
CA SER A 37 -17.04 -14.59 -12.41
C SER A 37 -16.04 -13.69 -11.69
N ALA A 38 -16.53 -12.62 -11.05
CA ALA A 38 -15.68 -11.72 -10.26
C ALA A 38 -14.90 -12.46 -9.16
N THR A 39 -15.54 -13.45 -8.52
CA THR A 39 -14.89 -14.31 -7.52
C THR A 39 -13.81 -15.17 -8.13
N ALA A 40 -14.05 -15.81 -9.28
CA ALA A 40 -13.04 -16.63 -9.96
C ALA A 40 -11.83 -15.79 -10.38
N ARG A 41 -12.05 -14.63 -11.03
CA ARG A 41 -10.98 -13.68 -11.35
C ARG A 41 -10.20 -13.26 -10.10
N GLY A 42 -10.91 -13.00 -9.00
CA GLY A 42 -10.31 -12.71 -7.70
C GLY A 42 -9.39 -13.81 -7.18
N GLU A 43 -9.81 -15.08 -7.20
CA GLU A 43 -8.97 -16.20 -6.73
C GLU A 43 -7.79 -16.48 -7.67
N HIS A 44 -7.99 -16.55 -9.00
CA HIS A 44 -6.86 -16.73 -9.95
C HIS A 44 -5.83 -15.58 -9.84
N SER A 45 -6.28 -14.36 -9.54
CA SER A 45 -5.41 -13.21 -9.32
C SER A 45 -4.62 -13.21 -8.01
N LYS A 46 -4.70 -14.26 -7.18
CA LYS A 46 -3.89 -14.40 -5.95
C LYS A 46 -2.73 -15.39 -6.12
N ILE A 47 -2.58 -15.99 -7.30
CA ILE A 47 -1.68 -17.12 -7.54
C ILE A 47 -0.45 -16.68 -8.34
N ILE A 48 0.73 -16.76 -7.70
CA ILE A 48 2.02 -16.71 -8.40
C ILE A 48 2.38 -18.15 -8.81
N GLN A 49 2.61 -18.38 -10.10
CA GLN A 49 2.94 -19.71 -10.65
C GLN A 49 4.29 -20.21 -10.11
N LEU A 50 4.46 -21.53 -10.00
CA LEU A 50 5.60 -22.15 -9.29
C LEU A 50 6.95 -21.77 -9.92
N GLU A 51 6.99 -21.69 -11.24
CA GLU A 51 8.13 -21.30 -12.06
C GLU A 51 8.63 -19.88 -11.72
N LEU A 52 7.73 -18.97 -11.33
CA LEU A 52 8.07 -17.61 -10.91
C LEU A 52 8.48 -17.54 -9.43
N GLN A 53 8.23 -18.60 -8.65
CA GLN A 53 8.67 -18.70 -7.26
C GLN A 53 10.11 -19.21 -7.12
N GLN A 54 10.67 -19.84 -8.17
CA GLN A 54 12.05 -20.33 -8.18
C GLN A 54 13.06 -19.17 -8.23
N PRO A 55 14.22 -19.28 -7.54
CA PRO A 55 15.24 -18.25 -7.48
C PRO A 55 16.19 -18.32 -8.69
N GLN A 56 15.63 -18.15 -9.89
CA GLN A 56 16.37 -18.19 -11.15
C GLN A 56 15.72 -17.32 -12.20
N HIS A 57 16.45 -16.91 -13.24
CA HIS A 57 15.88 -16.30 -14.44
C HIS A 57 14.91 -17.28 -15.14
N VAL A 58 13.79 -16.79 -15.64
CA VAL A 58 12.73 -17.62 -16.25
C VAL A 58 12.69 -17.31 -17.75
N PRO A 59 13.05 -18.27 -18.63
CA PRO A 59 13.11 -18.04 -20.06
C PRO A 59 11.76 -17.61 -20.68
N PRO A 60 11.77 -16.85 -21.79
CA PRO A 60 10.55 -16.42 -22.47
C PRO A 60 9.59 -17.55 -22.84
N HIS A 61 10.09 -18.72 -23.25
CA HIS A 61 9.24 -19.87 -23.58
C HIS A 61 8.49 -20.43 -22.35
N THR A 62 9.11 -20.37 -21.16
CA THR A 62 8.48 -20.77 -19.90
C THR A 62 7.41 -19.75 -19.52
N LEU A 63 7.70 -18.45 -19.67
CA LEU A 63 6.71 -17.38 -19.45
C LEU A 63 5.49 -17.53 -20.36
N ASP A 64 5.70 -17.75 -21.66
CA ASP A 64 4.62 -18.00 -22.64
C ASP A 64 3.74 -19.20 -22.23
N ALA A 65 4.37 -20.30 -21.78
CA ALA A 65 3.67 -21.53 -21.37
C ALA A 65 2.77 -21.32 -20.14
N ILE A 66 3.25 -20.57 -19.13
CA ILE A 66 2.45 -20.20 -17.93
C ILE A 66 1.57 -18.97 -18.15
N GLY A 67 1.60 -18.39 -19.36
CA GLY A 67 0.80 -17.24 -19.76
C GLY A 67 1.19 -15.92 -19.09
N TYR A 68 2.48 -15.76 -18.74
CA TYR A 68 3.06 -14.51 -18.25
C TYR A 68 3.79 -13.74 -19.34
N HIS A 69 3.86 -12.43 -19.15
CA HIS A 69 4.64 -11.52 -19.98
C HIS A 69 5.70 -10.80 -19.14
N SER A 70 6.94 -10.77 -19.65
CA SER A 70 8.04 -10.07 -18.99
C SER A 70 8.03 -8.59 -19.33
N LEU A 71 8.05 -7.75 -18.29
CA LEU A 71 8.28 -6.31 -18.40
C LEU A 71 9.77 -5.98 -18.54
N ASP A 72 10.68 -6.96 -18.53
CA ASP A 72 12.13 -6.72 -18.66
C ASP A 72 12.51 -6.20 -20.07
N ASP A 73 11.56 -6.17 -21.02
CA ASP A 73 11.69 -5.48 -22.32
C ASP A 73 11.55 -3.94 -22.21
N THR A 74 11.21 -3.42 -21.02
CA THR A 74 11.00 -1.99 -20.70
C THR A 74 9.86 -1.29 -21.43
N ARG A 75 9.02 -2.04 -22.14
CA ARG A 75 7.96 -1.46 -22.97
C ARG A 75 6.68 -1.28 -22.14
N PRO A 76 6.06 -0.09 -22.17
CA PRO A 76 4.87 0.19 -21.35
C PRO A 76 3.69 -0.71 -21.72
N VAL A 77 2.98 -1.20 -20.71
CA VAL A 77 1.79 -2.05 -20.85
C VAL A 77 0.54 -1.25 -20.51
N PHE A 78 -0.44 -1.26 -21.42
CA PHE A 78 -1.70 -0.51 -21.29
C PHE A 78 -2.92 -1.42 -21.23
N ALA A 79 -3.95 -1.04 -20.49
CA ALA A 79 -5.29 -1.64 -20.55
C ALA A 79 -6.32 -0.70 -21.18
N LYS A 80 -7.35 -1.28 -21.82
CA LYS A 80 -8.52 -0.53 -22.31
C LYS A 80 -9.62 -0.46 -21.26
N ALA A 81 -9.90 0.75 -20.78
CA ALA A 81 -11.01 1.04 -19.88
C ALA A 81 -12.11 1.87 -20.58
N MET A 82 -13.37 1.64 -20.23
CA MET A 82 -14.49 2.47 -20.72
C MET A 82 -15.03 3.36 -19.60
N ALA A 83 -15.19 4.66 -19.84
CA ALA A 83 -15.92 5.54 -18.93
C ALA A 83 -16.94 6.39 -19.68
N GLY A 84 -18.23 6.13 -19.41
CA GLY A 84 -19.33 6.68 -20.19
C GLY A 84 -19.31 6.11 -21.61
N ARG A 85 -19.16 6.98 -22.62
CA ARG A 85 -18.99 6.60 -24.03
C ARG A 85 -17.54 6.72 -24.54
N LYS A 86 -16.60 7.13 -23.69
CA LYS A 86 -15.18 7.27 -24.03
C LYS A 86 -14.43 5.97 -23.70
N VAL A 87 -13.51 5.57 -24.57
CA VAL A 87 -12.50 4.54 -24.31
C VAL A 87 -11.19 5.23 -23.94
N TYR A 88 -10.56 4.75 -22.87
CA TYR A 88 -9.28 5.20 -22.37
C TYR A 88 -8.27 4.04 -22.53
N GLU A 89 -7.05 4.36 -22.95
CA GLU A 89 -5.90 3.47 -22.78
C GLU A 89 -5.17 3.96 -21.54
N LEU A 90 -5.17 3.15 -20.49
CA LEU A 90 -4.54 3.45 -19.20
C LEU A 90 -3.23 2.68 -19.12
N LEU A 91 -2.14 3.35 -18.72
CA LEU A 91 -0.91 2.65 -18.37
C LEU A 91 -1.19 1.77 -17.14
N GLU A 92 -0.70 0.54 -17.15
CA GLU A 92 -0.80 -0.39 -16.01
C GLU A 92 0.57 -0.68 -15.38
N ALA A 93 1.62 -0.80 -16.21
CA ALA A 93 3.00 -0.97 -15.75
C ALA A 93 4.04 -0.54 -16.80
N GLN A 94 5.20 -0.08 -16.33
CA GLN A 94 6.42 0.09 -17.13
C GLN A 94 7.65 -0.04 -16.23
N THR A 95 8.67 -0.79 -16.68
CA THR A 95 10.00 -0.79 -16.05
C THR A 95 10.94 0.19 -16.76
N PHE A 96 11.95 0.64 -16.04
CA PHE A 96 13.05 1.47 -16.53
C PHE A 96 14.35 0.75 -16.22
N SER A 97 15.06 0.28 -17.24
CA SER A 97 16.34 -0.42 -17.09
C SER A 97 17.44 0.50 -16.53
N PRO A 98 18.54 -0.06 -15.99
CA PRO A 98 19.71 0.72 -15.56
C PRO A 98 20.21 1.69 -16.64
N GLN A 99 20.19 1.29 -17.92
CA GLN A 99 20.49 2.18 -19.05
C GLN A 99 19.52 3.35 -19.14
N GLN A 100 18.20 3.10 -19.07
CA GLN A 100 17.20 4.16 -19.13
C GLN A 100 17.29 5.10 -17.91
N MET A 101 17.59 4.57 -16.72
CA MET A 101 17.85 5.42 -15.55
C MET A 101 19.07 6.33 -15.77
N HIS A 102 20.10 5.84 -16.45
CA HIS A 102 21.25 6.66 -16.85
C HIS A 102 20.90 7.69 -17.93
N ASP A 103 20.22 7.29 -19.02
CA ASP A 103 19.83 8.18 -20.12
C ASP A 103 18.85 9.29 -19.67
N LEU A 104 18.09 9.05 -18.60
CA LEU A 104 17.23 10.05 -17.95
C LEU A 104 17.99 10.98 -16.98
N GLY A 105 19.30 10.81 -16.78
CA GLY A 105 20.10 11.59 -15.83
C GLY A 105 19.82 11.26 -14.36
N LEU A 106 19.25 10.08 -14.07
CA LEU A 106 18.86 9.65 -12.72
C LEU A 106 19.92 8.76 -12.05
N TRP A 107 20.96 8.33 -12.78
CA TRP A 107 22.01 7.41 -12.29
C TRP A 107 22.66 7.90 -11.00
N GLU A 108 23.31 9.07 -11.01
CA GLU A 108 24.00 9.61 -9.84
C GLU A 108 23.09 9.73 -8.60
N LYS A 109 21.81 10.07 -8.81
CA LYS A 109 20.82 10.13 -7.72
C LYS A 109 20.51 8.74 -7.14
N LEU A 110 20.47 7.69 -7.97
CA LEU A 110 20.35 6.30 -7.51
C LEU A 110 21.61 5.82 -6.79
N VAL A 111 22.81 6.18 -7.29
CA VAL A 111 24.09 5.85 -6.65
C VAL A 111 24.18 6.47 -5.26
N GLU A 112 23.89 7.78 -5.17
CA GLU A 112 23.81 8.50 -3.90
C GLU A 112 22.79 7.83 -2.96
N LEU A 113 21.57 7.58 -3.44
CA LEU A 113 20.50 6.98 -2.66
C LEU A 113 20.87 5.59 -2.13
N GLN A 114 21.46 4.71 -2.96
CA GLN A 114 21.91 3.40 -2.50
C GLN A 114 23.04 3.53 -1.47
N SER A 115 24.00 4.44 -1.69
CA SER A 115 25.12 4.65 -0.75
C SER A 115 24.66 5.13 0.63
N ILE A 116 23.55 5.89 0.69
CA ILE A 116 22.94 6.31 1.97
C ILE A 116 22.22 5.12 2.62
N ILE A 117 21.37 4.42 1.88
CA ILE A 117 20.53 3.35 2.43
C ILE A 117 21.34 2.13 2.87
N LEU A 118 22.35 1.74 2.08
CA LEU A 118 23.23 0.60 2.35
C LEU A 118 24.49 0.99 3.13
N LYS A 119 24.49 2.17 3.77
CA LYS A 119 25.54 2.51 4.73
C LYS A 119 25.49 1.54 5.92
N PRO A 120 26.63 0.99 6.39
CA PRO A 120 26.67 0.17 7.59
C PRO A 120 25.97 0.84 8.79
N GLY A 121 25.09 0.10 9.48
CA GLY A 121 24.28 0.60 10.59
C GLY A 121 23.04 1.43 10.22
N MET A 122 22.76 1.69 8.93
CA MET A 122 21.58 2.48 8.52
C MET A 122 20.25 1.80 8.89
N THR A 123 20.16 0.46 8.79
CA THR A 123 18.97 -0.29 9.22
C THR A 123 18.68 -0.09 10.71
N ASP A 124 19.71 -0.16 11.56
CA ASP A 124 19.58 0.05 13.00
C ASP A 124 19.25 1.50 13.35
N HIS A 125 19.81 2.45 12.60
CA HIS A 125 19.49 3.87 12.70
C HIS A 125 18.00 4.13 12.40
N LEU A 126 17.49 3.63 11.26
CA LEU A 126 16.06 3.71 10.91
C LEU A 126 15.17 3.06 11.97
N ALA A 127 15.56 1.88 12.48
CA ALA A 127 14.85 1.21 13.57
C ALA A 127 14.89 2.01 14.89
N GLY A 128 15.96 2.77 15.15
CA GLY A 128 16.09 3.69 16.29
C GLY A 128 15.19 4.92 16.17
N LEU A 129 15.01 5.45 14.96
CA LEU A 129 14.09 6.57 14.69
C LEU A 129 12.62 6.14 14.81
N GLU A 130 12.29 4.89 14.51
CA GLU A 130 10.93 4.33 14.61
C GLU A 130 10.56 3.93 16.05
N THR A 131 10.22 4.92 16.87
CA THR A 131 9.99 4.75 18.33
C THR A 131 8.69 4.02 18.72
N THR A 132 8.16 3.10 17.90
CA THR A 132 6.90 2.40 18.22
C THR A 132 7.15 1.05 18.88
N GLN A 133 6.37 0.72 19.91
CA GLN A 133 6.42 -0.57 20.62
C GLN A 133 6.03 -1.78 19.73
N ASN A 134 5.59 -1.54 18.49
CA ASN A 134 5.19 -2.56 17.52
C ASN A 134 6.35 -3.17 16.71
N ARG A 135 7.62 -2.95 17.08
CA ARG A 135 8.81 -3.59 16.44
C ARG A 135 8.61 -5.09 16.15
N LYS A 136 7.92 -5.82 17.04
CA LYS A 136 7.63 -7.27 16.89
C LYS A 136 6.60 -7.65 15.81
N ARG A 137 5.97 -6.69 15.10
CA ARG A 137 4.84 -6.98 14.17
C ARG A 137 5.00 -6.47 12.72
N VAL A 138 5.90 -5.53 12.45
CA VAL A 138 6.00 -4.87 11.12
C VAL A 138 7.18 -5.40 10.27
N GLY A 139 8.17 -5.98 10.94
CA GLY A 139 9.47 -6.26 10.33
C GLY A 139 10.13 -4.98 9.82
N THR A 140 10.95 -5.12 8.78
CA THR A 140 11.89 -4.13 8.26
C THR A 140 11.29 -3.15 7.23
N MET A 141 10.13 -2.58 7.51
CA MET A 141 9.42 -1.65 6.61
C MET A 141 9.26 -0.27 7.25
N TYR A 142 10.01 0.71 6.76
CA TYR A 142 10.09 2.05 7.34
C TYR A 142 9.28 3.06 6.51
N ASN A 143 8.26 3.69 7.10
CA ASN A 143 7.56 4.81 6.46
C ASN A 143 8.23 6.15 6.84
N LEU A 144 8.75 6.85 5.84
CA LEU A 144 9.62 8.02 6.02
C LEU A 144 8.88 9.37 6.00
N THR A 145 7.55 9.37 5.82
CA THR A 145 6.82 10.55 5.28
C THR A 145 5.55 10.86 6.08
N TRP A 146 4.35 10.72 5.49
CA TRP A 146 3.08 10.98 6.18
C TRP A 146 2.52 9.71 6.83
N SER A 147 1.88 9.89 7.98
CA SER A 147 1.13 8.88 8.71
C SER A 147 -0.33 9.33 8.87
N VAL A 148 -1.25 8.37 8.91
CA VAL A 148 -2.67 8.59 9.13
C VAL A 148 -3.13 7.66 10.23
N GLU A 149 -3.83 8.18 11.23
CA GLU A 149 -4.30 7.38 12.36
C GLU A 149 -5.46 6.44 11.96
N PRO A 150 -5.32 5.11 12.14
CA PRO A 150 -6.39 4.16 11.78
C PRO A 150 -7.69 4.34 12.60
N ASN A 151 -7.58 4.82 13.84
CA ASN A 151 -8.65 4.80 14.84
C ASN A 151 -8.99 6.19 15.43
N GLY A 152 -8.38 7.27 14.94
CA GLY A 152 -8.77 8.63 15.37
C GLY A 152 -10.16 8.96 14.81
N LYS A 153 -11.04 9.58 15.61
CA LYS A 153 -12.43 9.92 15.19
C LYS A 153 -12.50 10.73 13.88
N ASP A 154 -11.42 11.44 13.54
CA ASP A 154 -11.29 12.30 12.35
C ASP A 154 -10.29 11.79 11.29
N GLY A 155 -9.61 10.66 11.53
CA GLY A 155 -8.59 10.11 10.63
C GLY A 155 -7.39 11.04 10.43
N SER A 156 -6.72 11.44 11.52
CA SER A 156 -5.73 12.52 11.47
C SER A 156 -4.48 12.17 10.67
N ILE A 157 -4.22 12.95 9.63
CA ILE A 157 -3.01 12.97 8.80
C ILE A 157 -1.98 13.82 9.55
N ARG A 158 -0.73 13.34 9.63
CA ARG A 158 0.38 13.99 10.33
C ARG A 158 1.73 13.51 9.80
N PRO A 159 2.85 14.19 10.11
CA PRO A 159 4.18 13.64 9.87
C PRO A 159 4.35 12.29 10.59
N GLY A 160 4.93 11.32 9.90
CA GLY A 160 5.29 10.01 10.44
C GLY A 160 6.40 10.11 11.50
N VAL A 161 6.55 9.07 12.33
CA VAL A 161 7.45 9.11 13.50
C VAL A 161 8.90 9.42 13.09
N ILE A 162 9.37 8.80 11.99
CA ILE A 162 10.70 9.04 11.43
C ILE A 162 10.80 10.47 10.87
N ALA A 163 9.84 10.91 10.06
CA ALA A 163 9.80 12.27 9.50
C ALA A 163 9.94 13.34 10.59
N LYS A 164 9.21 13.20 11.72
CA LYS A 164 9.29 14.14 12.86
C LYS A 164 10.70 14.35 13.42
N LYS A 165 11.61 13.38 13.24
CA LYS A 165 13.00 13.47 13.72
C LYS A 165 13.86 14.40 12.89
N LYS A 166 13.49 14.66 11.63
CA LYS A 166 14.24 15.51 10.68
C LYS A 166 15.72 15.07 10.55
N ASP A 167 15.94 13.76 10.51
CA ASP A 167 17.27 13.20 10.30
C ASP A 167 17.80 13.60 8.90
N PRO A 168 18.99 14.21 8.77
CA PRO A 168 19.48 14.69 7.48
C PRO A 168 19.65 13.60 6.41
N GLY A 169 20.04 12.39 6.81
CA GLY A 169 20.20 11.25 5.90
C GLY A 169 18.85 10.77 5.38
N VAL A 170 17.86 10.61 6.27
CA VAL A 170 16.49 10.26 5.88
C VAL A 170 15.85 11.37 5.05
N MET A 171 16.04 12.65 5.39
CA MET A 171 15.51 13.76 4.60
C MET A 171 16.10 13.77 3.18
N ARG A 172 17.39 13.47 3.02
CA ARG A 172 18.02 13.30 1.70
C ARG A 172 17.49 12.08 0.95
N MET A 173 17.25 10.94 1.62
CA MET A 173 16.59 9.78 1.02
C MET A 173 15.18 10.11 0.51
N VAL A 174 14.35 10.78 1.33
CA VAL A 174 12.98 11.18 0.98
C VAL A 174 12.99 12.12 -0.23
N GLN A 175 13.93 13.08 -0.27
CA GLN A 175 14.13 13.94 -1.45
C GLN A 175 14.47 13.10 -2.70
N LEU A 176 15.57 12.36 -2.67
CA LEU A 176 16.06 11.56 -3.81
C LEU A 176 14.98 10.60 -4.34
N ILE A 177 14.32 9.85 -3.46
CA ILE A 177 13.24 8.91 -3.83
C ILE A 177 12.09 9.67 -4.51
N SER A 178 11.67 10.81 -3.98
CA SER A 178 10.57 11.60 -4.56
C SER A 178 10.91 12.20 -5.92
N GLU A 179 12.14 12.72 -6.08
CA GLU A 179 12.62 13.31 -7.33
C GLU A 179 12.76 12.25 -8.43
N ILE A 180 13.42 11.12 -8.14
CA ILE A 180 13.59 10.01 -9.08
C ILE A 180 12.22 9.45 -9.47
N SER A 181 11.38 9.12 -8.48
CA SER A 181 10.09 8.48 -8.74
C SER A 181 9.13 9.38 -9.53
N PHE A 182 9.10 10.68 -9.24
CA PHE A 182 8.24 11.58 -10.02
C PHE A 182 8.79 11.83 -11.43
N GLU A 183 10.11 11.81 -11.64
CA GLU A 183 10.65 11.85 -13.01
C GLU A 183 10.20 10.62 -13.82
N LEU A 184 10.23 9.41 -13.24
CA LEU A 184 9.72 8.21 -13.92
C LEU A 184 8.23 8.31 -14.26
N VAL A 185 7.41 8.82 -13.32
CA VAL A 185 5.97 9.07 -13.55
C VAL A 185 5.73 10.11 -14.65
N LYS A 186 6.57 11.14 -14.78
CA LYS A 186 6.48 12.10 -15.90
C LYS A 186 6.93 11.53 -17.25
N LYS A 187 7.89 10.59 -17.25
CA LYS A 187 8.50 10.05 -18.48
C LYS A 187 7.69 8.92 -19.12
N ALA A 188 6.83 8.26 -18.36
CA ALA A 188 5.97 7.21 -18.88
C ALA A 188 4.72 7.74 -19.60
N ASP A 189 4.44 7.17 -20.78
CA ASP A 189 3.31 7.57 -21.63
C ASP A 189 1.98 7.43 -20.89
N GLY A 190 1.28 8.55 -20.72
CA GLY A 190 -0.04 8.65 -20.08
C GLY A 190 -0.05 8.60 -18.54
N ALA A 191 1.11 8.44 -17.87
CA ALA A 191 1.17 8.35 -16.41
C ALA A 191 0.98 9.69 -15.68
N TRP A 192 1.36 10.80 -16.33
CA TRP A 192 1.12 12.16 -15.86
C TRP A 192 0.56 13.01 -17.00
N THR A 193 -0.44 13.85 -16.73
CA THR A 193 -1.17 14.62 -17.76
C THR A 193 -1.57 16.00 -17.22
N GLU A 194 -2.03 16.89 -18.09
CA GLU A 194 -2.54 18.22 -17.71
C GLU A 194 -3.65 18.16 -16.64
N GLU A 195 -4.55 17.18 -16.70
CA GLU A 195 -5.57 16.99 -15.65
C GLU A 195 -4.94 16.52 -14.32
N HIS A 196 -3.81 15.79 -14.30
CA HIS A 196 -3.10 15.49 -13.05
C HIS A 196 -2.47 16.75 -12.44
N GLU A 197 -1.80 17.58 -13.27
CA GLU A 197 -1.27 18.89 -12.87
C GLU A 197 -2.37 19.78 -12.26
N ARG A 198 -3.47 19.96 -13.01
CA ARG A 198 -4.63 20.74 -12.60
C ARG A 198 -5.22 20.26 -11.27
N GLN A 199 -5.26 18.94 -11.06
CA GLN A 199 -5.83 18.35 -9.85
C GLN A 199 -4.86 18.41 -8.67
N TRP A 200 -3.55 18.32 -8.87
CA TRP A 200 -2.56 18.60 -7.82
C TRP A 200 -2.64 20.05 -7.32
N VAL A 201 -2.76 21.03 -8.23
CA VAL A 201 -2.98 22.43 -7.87
C VAL A 201 -4.28 22.57 -7.07
N LYS A 202 -5.39 22.09 -7.64
CA LYS A 202 -6.75 22.26 -7.08
C LYS A 202 -6.99 21.52 -5.76
N GLU A 203 -6.59 20.26 -5.65
CA GLU A 203 -6.84 19.43 -4.46
C GLU A 203 -5.83 19.71 -3.34
N ALA A 204 -4.86 20.61 -3.54
CA ALA A 204 -3.81 20.94 -2.57
C ALA A 204 -3.15 19.66 -2.00
N SER A 205 -2.75 18.75 -2.90
CA SER A 205 -2.25 17.43 -2.51
C SER A 205 -1.01 17.53 -1.63
N LEU A 206 -1.02 16.78 -0.53
CA LEU A 206 0.02 16.77 0.50
C LEU A 206 1.20 15.86 0.06
N THR A 207 2.01 16.35 -0.88
CA THR A 207 3.21 15.65 -1.36
C THR A 207 4.38 15.75 -0.38
N CYS A 208 5.37 14.87 -0.51
CA CYS A 208 6.58 14.82 0.32
C CYS A 208 7.85 15.13 -0.50
N GLY A 209 8.99 15.36 0.15
CA GLY A 209 10.30 15.31 -0.51
C GLY A 209 10.83 16.59 -1.15
N GLY A 210 10.03 17.66 -1.20
CA GLY A 210 10.45 18.94 -1.78
C GLY A 210 10.58 18.93 -3.31
N GLY A 211 11.05 20.05 -3.86
CA GLY A 211 11.26 20.19 -5.30
C GLY A 211 10.00 20.05 -6.15
N GLU A 212 10.15 19.49 -7.34
CA GLU A 212 9.11 19.36 -8.36
C GLU A 212 8.07 18.24 -8.09
N ASN A 213 8.10 17.55 -6.94
CA ASN A 213 7.23 16.38 -6.74
C ASN A 213 5.74 16.75 -6.54
N LYS A 214 4.91 16.28 -7.48
CA LYS A 214 3.45 16.50 -7.50
C LYS A 214 2.59 15.25 -7.31
N SER A 215 3.20 14.06 -7.20
CA SER A 215 2.46 12.79 -7.10
C SER A 215 2.77 11.98 -5.83
N VAL A 216 4.03 11.90 -5.43
CA VAL A 216 4.42 11.04 -4.29
C VAL A 216 4.01 11.72 -2.99
N THR A 217 3.16 11.05 -2.22
CA THR A 217 2.79 11.49 -0.86
C THR A 217 3.41 10.59 0.20
N SER A 218 3.78 9.36 -0.16
CA SER A 218 4.24 8.39 0.82
C SER A 218 5.41 7.59 0.29
N ILE A 219 6.42 7.40 1.15
CA ILE A 219 7.61 6.63 0.87
C ILE A 219 7.78 5.58 1.96
N GLN A 220 7.90 4.34 1.53
CA GLN A 220 8.26 3.19 2.34
C GLN A 220 9.59 2.62 1.86
N VAL A 221 10.48 2.25 2.78
CA VAL A 221 11.72 1.54 2.48
C VAL A 221 11.67 0.17 3.12
N ASN A 222 11.79 -0.86 2.29
CA ASN A 222 11.84 -2.25 2.68
C ASN A 222 13.28 -2.73 2.58
N LEU A 223 13.90 -2.99 3.73
CA LEU A 223 15.23 -3.60 3.82
C LEU A 223 15.08 -5.06 4.21
N THR A 224 15.93 -5.95 3.73
CA THR A 224 16.03 -7.31 4.27
C THR A 224 17.49 -7.69 4.24
N ALA A 225 18.10 -7.80 5.42
CA ALA A 225 19.47 -8.26 5.53
C ALA A 225 19.59 -9.67 4.95
N ILE A 226 20.71 -9.92 4.29
CA ILE A 226 21.09 -11.22 3.74
C ILE A 226 22.32 -11.61 4.54
N GLU A 227 22.22 -12.68 5.32
CA GLU A 227 23.36 -13.13 6.12
C GLU A 227 24.44 -13.68 5.18
N LYS A 228 25.71 -13.38 5.49
CA LYS A 228 26.83 -14.03 4.79
C LYS A 228 26.91 -15.47 5.32
N PRO A 229 27.01 -16.50 4.46
CA PRO A 229 27.10 -17.89 4.92
C PRO A 229 28.27 -18.17 5.87
N ASP A 230 29.32 -17.35 5.85
CA ASP A 230 30.56 -17.58 6.59
C ASP A 230 30.72 -16.63 7.80
N GLY A 231 30.39 -17.16 8.97
CA GLY A 231 31.04 -16.83 10.23
C GLY A 231 31.35 -18.14 10.93
N ILE A 232 32.62 -18.57 10.93
CA ILE A 232 33.05 -19.79 11.62
C ILE A 232 32.70 -19.65 13.11
N VAL A 233 31.73 -20.44 13.56
CA VAL A 233 31.47 -20.63 14.99
C VAL A 233 32.61 -21.50 15.51
N ASN A 234 33.54 -20.91 16.25
CA ASN A 234 34.47 -21.69 17.06
C ASN A 234 33.68 -22.29 18.22
N GLU A 235 33.21 -23.52 18.05
CA GLU A 235 32.67 -24.34 19.14
C GLU A 235 33.83 -24.83 20.02
N GLU A 236 34.18 -24.06 21.05
CA GLU A 236 34.79 -24.62 22.27
C GLU A 236 34.05 -24.07 23.51
N ASP A 237 33.86 -24.97 24.48
CA ASP A 237 33.38 -24.81 25.86
C ASP A 237 31.88 -24.53 26.13
N GLY A 238 31.14 -25.57 26.56
CA GLY A 238 29.84 -25.41 27.25
C GLY A 238 28.93 -26.64 27.37
N GLU A 239 29.33 -27.69 28.10
CA GLU A 239 28.54 -28.93 28.30
C GLU A 239 27.20 -28.73 29.05
N GLY A 240 26.19 -29.56 28.74
CA GLY A 240 24.94 -29.68 29.52
C GLY A 240 23.96 -30.73 28.96
N THR A 241 23.77 -31.84 29.65
CA THR A 241 23.14 -33.08 29.14
C THR A 241 21.62 -33.26 29.36
N GLU A 242 21.04 -34.07 28.45
CA GLU A 242 19.96 -35.08 28.63
C GLU A 242 18.45 -34.71 28.62
N GLU A 243 17.83 -35.14 27.49
CA GLU A 243 16.67 -36.07 27.36
C GLU A 243 15.29 -35.78 28.00
N SER A 244 14.31 -35.42 27.14
CA SER A 244 13.23 -36.32 26.65
C SER A 244 11.79 -35.72 26.54
N GLU A 245 11.27 -35.85 25.30
CA GLU A 245 9.88 -36.10 24.83
C GLU A 245 8.63 -35.36 25.37
N GLY A 246 7.79 -34.87 24.42
CA GLY A 246 6.36 -34.57 24.66
C GLY A 246 5.75 -33.48 23.76
N GLY A 247 5.49 -33.76 22.48
CA GLY A 247 5.02 -32.75 21.51
C GLY A 247 3.51 -32.60 21.36
N ASN A 248 3.07 -31.47 20.77
CA ASN A 248 1.87 -31.42 19.91
C ASN A 248 1.84 -30.17 19.02
N LEU A 249 1.53 -30.32 17.73
CA LEU A 249 1.48 -29.21 16.76
C LEU A 249 0.23 -28.33 16.94
N LYS A 250 0.41 -27.01 16.79
CA LYS A 250 -0.65 -26.11 16.34
C LYS A 250 -0.21 -25.26 15.15
N GLN A 251 -0.96 -25.42 14.08
CA GLN A 251 -0.90 -24.65 12.84
C GLN A 251 -1.24 -23.18 13.14
N VAL A 252 -0.46 -22.22 12.61
CA VAL A 252 -0.64 -20.78 12.85
C VAL A 252 -1.20 -20.12 11.58
N ASP A 253 -2.42 -19.58 11.67
CA ASP A 253 -3.07 -18.82 10.60
C ASP A 253 -2.40 -17.44 10.41
N GLY A 254 -1.82 -17.20 9.24
CA GLY A 254 -1.20 -15.94 8.86
C GLY A 254 -2.16 -14.91 8.25
N ASP A 255 -3.14 -14.44 9.00
CA ASP A 255 -4.10 -13.40 8.56
C ASP A 255 -3.80 -12.04 9.26
N ALA A 256 -2.87 -11.25 8.71
CA ALA A 256 -2.60 -9.88 9.17
C ALA A 256 -3.66 -8.89 8.65
N PHE A 257 -4.90 -9.04 9.10
CA PHE A 257 -6.02 -8.18 8.69
C PHE A 257 -6.38 -7.14 9.77
N MET A 258 -6.28 -5.85 9.42
CA MET A 258 -6.72 -4.75 10.29
C MET A 258 -8.25 -4.68 10.35
N THR A 259 -8.87 -5.39 11.31
CA THR A 259 -10.25 -5.18 11.75
C THR A 259 -10.32 -5.25 13.27
N GLY A 260 -11.04 -4.29 13.88
CA GLY A 260 -11.07 -4.11 15.33
C GLY A 260 -11.91 -5.13 16.10
N MET A 261 -11.83 -5.03 17.43
CA MET A 261 -12.76 -5.64 18.38
C MET A 261 -13.23 -4.57 19.37
N ASP A 262 -14.49 -4.67 19.76
CA ASP A 262 -15.16 -3.74 20.66
C ASP A 262 -14.67 -3.86 22.12
N ALA A 263 -14.88 -2.80 22.89
CA ALA A 263 -14.71 -2.81 24.34
C ALA A 263 -15.95 -3.38 25.03
N ASP A 264 -15.73 -4.05 26.17
CA ASP A 264 -16.54 -4.06 27.40
C ASP A 264 -16.53 -5.44 28.07
N ALA A 265 -15.58 -5.62 29.00
CA ALA A 265 -15.62 -6.64 30.05
C ALA A 265 -14.72 -6.21 31.20
N GLU A 266 -15.30 -5.57 32.22
CA GLU A 266 -14.68 -5.53 33.55
C GLU A 266 -14.61 -6.95 34.11
N TYR A 267 -13.45 -7.41 34.57
CA TYR A 267 -13.39 -8.45 35.59
C TYR A 267 -12.16 -8.26 36.49
N SER A 268 -12.30 -8.71 37.74
CA SER A 268 -11.52 -8.29 38.89
C SER A 268 -10.11 -8.89 39.02
N ASP A 269 -9.31 -8.21 39.84
CA ASP A 269 -8.03 -8.65 40.37
C ASP A 269 -8.14 -9.90 41.28
N GLU A 270 -6.98 -10.48 41.58
CA GLU A 270 -6.60 -11.48 42.61
C GLU A 270 -6.16 -12.89 42.16
N THR A 271 -4.87 -13.17 42.45
CA THR A 271 -4.19 -14.50 42.50
C THR A 271 -4.01 -15.25 41.16
N ARG A 272 -2.92 -15.99 40.92
CA ARG A 272 -1.98 -16.64 41.85
C ARG A 272 -0.58 -16.81 41.21
N ILE A 273 0.45 -16.85 42.05
CA ILE A 273 1.85 -17.09 41.66
C ILE A 273 2.05 -18.51 41.13
N SER A 274 2.72 -18.65 39.97
CA SER A 274 3.51 -19.85 39.63
C SER A 274 4.64 -19.50 38.67
N ASN A 275 5.88 -19.75 39.09
CA ASN A 275 7.08 -19.53 38.28
C ASN A 275 7.03 -20.36 36.99
N PHE A 276 7.42 -19.77 35.85
CA PHE A 276 7.99 -20.55 34.76
C PHE A 276 9.16 -19.80 34.14
N THR A 277 10.35 -20.38 34.33
CA THR A 277 11.63 -19.79 33.96
C THR A 277 11.86 -19.92 32.45
N MET A 278 12.64 -19.00 31.89
CA MET A 278 12.96 -18.98 30.46
C MET A 278 13.92 -20.11 30.09
N ALA A 279 13.73 -20.68 28.90
CA ALA A 279 14.77 -21.39 28.15
C ALA A 279 14.73 -20.86 26.70
N ALA A 280 15.91 -20.68 26.11
CA ALA A 280 16.12 -20.05 24.82
C ALA A 280 16.52 -21.08 23.74
N ASP A 281 16.82 -20.56 22.54
CA ASP A 281 17.61 -21.18 21.48
C ASP A 281 17.10 -22.49 20.85
N SER A 282 16.20 -22.29 19.88
CA SER A 282 16.17 -23.10 18.66
C SER A 282 17.25 -22.56 17.72
N THR A 283 18.37 -23.25 17.57
CA THR A 283 19.33 -23.02 16.47
C THR A 283 18.67 -23.37 15.14
N LYS A 284 18.16 -22.34 14.46
CA LYS A 284 17.59 -22.47 13.13
C LYS A 284 18.73 -22.71 12.14
N THR A 285 18.52 -23.62 11.18
CA THR A 285 19.46 -23.81 10.07
C THR A 285 19.61 -22.51 9.27
N THR A 286 20.75 -22.31 8.59
CA THR A 286 20.96 -21.13 7.72
C THR A 286 19.81 -20.98 6.72
N ASP A 287 19.30 -22.07 6.16
CA ASP A 287 18.15 -22.07 5.25
C ASP A 287 16.86 -21.60 5.93
N GLN A 288 16.62 -21.96 7.20
CA GLN A 288 15.46 -21.49 7.96
C GLN A 288 15.60 -20.03 8.41
N ILE A 289 16.81 -19.60 8.82
CA ILE A 289 17.08 -18.19 9.12
C ILE A 289 16.90 -17.33 7.86
N MET A 290 17.36 -17.84 6.71
CA MET A 290 17.16 -17.21 5.42
C MET A 290 15.68 -17.22 4.99
N GLU A 291 14.95 -18.33 5.12
CA GLU A 291 13.51 -18.38 4.78
C GLU A 291 12.66 -17.45 5.68
N GLU A 292 13.02 -17.29 6.95
CA GLU A 292 12.37 -16.36 7.88
C GLU A 292 12.74 -14.90 7.65
N THR A 293 14.02 -14.58 7.44
CA THR A 293 14.46 -13.21 7.11
C THR A 293 13.90 -12.77 5.76
N LEU A 294 13.87 -13.68 4.77
CA LEU A 294 13.25 -13.51 3.46
C LEU A 294 11.71 -13.59 3.49
N LYS A 295 11.06 -13.03 4.53
CA LYS A 295 9.61 -12.74 4.66
C LYS A 295 8.76 -13.53 3.65
N ALA A 296 8.60 -14.83 3.93
CA ALA A 296 7.95 -15.84 3.09
C ALA A 296 7.15 -15.29 1.89
N LYS A 297 7.79 -15.25 0.71
CA LYS A 297 7.21 -14.93 -0.61
C LYS A 297 6.07 -13.90 -0.57
N SER A 298 6.39 -12.65 -0.17
CA SER A 298 5.54 -11.43 -0.24
C SER A 298 4.12 -11.68 -0.77
N HIS A 299 3.18 -11.99 0.14
CA HIS A 299 1.80 -12.34 -0.20
C HIS A 299 1.17 -11.39 -1.23
N VAL A 300 0.38 -11.95 -2.16
CA VAL A 300 -0.29 -11.15 -3.19
C VAL A 300 -1.33 -10.22 -2.55
N HIS A 301 -1.11 -8.91 -2.67
CA HIS A 301 -1.92 -7.86 -2.06
C HIS A 301 -2.25 -6.76 -3.08
N LYS A 302 -2.96 -5.73 -2.60
CA LYS A 302 -3.26 -4.49 -3.32
C LYS A 302 -3.10 -3.34 -2.36
N ASP A 303 -2.63 -2.21 -2.83
CA ASP A 303 -2.54 -1.00 -2.02
C ASP A 303 -3.89 -0.29 -2.00
N GLY A 304 -4.82 -0.84 -1.21
CA GLY A 304 -6.22 -0.44 -1.18
C GLY A 304 -6.48 1.02 -0.74
N HIS A 305 -5.44 1.70 -0.23
CA HIS A 305 -5.45 3.09 0.22
C HIS A 305 -4.79 4.06 -0.78
N ASP A 306 -4.31 3.58 -1.93
CA ASP A 306 -3.67 4.40 -2.94
C ASP A 306 -4.68 5.18 -3.80
N GLU A 307 -4.27 6.38 -4.22
CA GLU A 307 -5.02 7.22 -5.16
C GLU A 307 -5.00 6.57 -6.54
N ARG A 308 -6.12 5.95 -6.90
CA ARG A 308 -6.26 5.04 -8.05
C ARG A 308 -5.99 5.64 -9.42
N ARG A 309 -5.74 6.95 -9.51
CA ARG A 309 -5.38 7.65 -10.75
C ARG A 309 -3.89 7.88 -10.89
N ASN A 310 -3.15 7.81 -9.78
CA ASN A 310 -1.70 7.95 -9.77
C ASN A 310 -1.04 6.57 -9.83
N PHE A 311 0.28 6.59 -10.00
CA PHE A 311 1.15 5.43 -10.09
C PHE A 311 2.00 5.30 -8.85
N SER A 312 2.26 4.06 -8.44
CA SER A 312 3.27 3.74 -7.44
C SER A 312 4.55 3.33 -8.15
N CYS A 313 5.68 3.77 -7.59
CA CYS A 313 7.02 3.59 -8.15
C CYS A 313 7.87 2.77 -7.17
N ILE A 314 8.53 1.74 -7.66
CA ILE A 314 9.50 0.93 -6.92
C ILE A 314 10.88 1.18 -7.50
N LEU A 315 11.85 1.53 -6.66
CA LEU A 315 13.26 1.55 -7.04
C LEU A 315 13.94 0.30 -6.47
N PHE A 316 14.58 -0.48 -7.34
CA PHE A 316 15.27 -1.70 -6.99
C PHE A 316 16.73 -1.37 -6.69
N LEU A 317 17.10 -1.30 -5.41
CA LEU A 317 18.44 -0.90 -4.94
C LEU A 317 19.18 -2.06 -4.26
N ASN A 318 18.84 -3.30 -4.63
CA ASN A 318 19.36 -4.51 -4.01
C ASN A 318 20.89 -4.60 -4.12
N HIS A 319 21.54 -5.00 -3.02
CA HIS A 319 22.94 -5.46 -3.01
C HIS A 319 22.92 -6.92 -2.57
N VAL A 320 23.07 -7.83 -3.53
CA VAL A 320 22.96 -9.28 -3.28
C VAL A 320 24.30 -9.97 -3.50
N PRO A 321 24.56 -11.09 -2.81
CA PRO A 321 25.65 -11.99 -3.16
C PRO A 321 25.54 -12.52 -4.60
N GLN A 322 26.66 -12.91 -5.21
CA GLN A 322 26.70 -13.43 -6.59
C GLN A 322 25.95 -14.76 -6.75
N ASP A 323 25.82 -15.53 -5.67
CA ASP A 323 25.07 -16.79 -5.60
C ASP A 323 23.58 -16.60 -5.27
N HIS A 324 23.06 -15.36 -5.26
CA HIS A 324 21.64 -15.07 -5.03
C HIS A 324 20.93 -14.52 -6.27
N PHE A 325 19.66 -14.90 -6.44
CA PHE A 325 18.78 -14.27 -7.40
C PHE A 325 18.14 -13.00 -6.82
N VAL A 326 18.19 -11.90 -7.58
CA VAL A 326 17.70 -10.56 -7.16
C VAL A 326 16.19 -10.48 -6.90
N GLY A 327 15.44 -11.54 -7.20
CA GLY A 327 14.00 -11.64 -7.04
C GLY A 327 13.19 -11.08 -8.22
N ARG A 328 11.86 -11.22 -8.09
CA ARG A 328 10.84 -10.75 -9.03
C ARG A 328 9.82 -9.86 -8.36
N PHE A 329 9.16 -9.05 -9.17
CA PHE A 329 7.88 -8.43 -8.86
C PHE A 329 6.82 -8.91 -9.88
N ASN A 330 5.63 -9.28 -9.41
CA ASN A 330 4.58 -9.87 -10.23
C ASN A 330 3.29 -9.06 -10.10
N ILE A 331 2.64 -8.72 -11.22
CA ILE A 331 1.29 -8.17 -11.28
C ILE A 331 0.37 -9.27 -11.82
N THR A 332 -0.26 -9.98 -10.89
CA THR A 332 -0.77 -11.35 -11.10
C THR A 332 -2.12 -11.41 -11.84
N ASN A 333 -2.97 -10.37 -11.74
CA ASN A 333 -4.20 -10.31 -12.55
C ASN A 333 -3.91 -10.15 -14.06
N PHE A 334 -2.87 -9.41 -14.41
CA PHE A 334 -2.45 -9.20 -15.80
C PHE A 334 -1.34 -10.15 -16.24
N ARG A 335 -0.89 -11.05 -15.36
CA ARG A 335 0.21 -12.00 -15.60
C ARG A 335 1.48 -11.28 -16.08
N LEU A 336 1.79 -10.11 -15.50
CA LEU A 336 3.03 -9.39 -15.78
C LEU A 336 4.07 -9.76 -14.71
N THR A 337 5.33 -9.87 -15.09
CA THR A 337 6.45 -10.07 -14.16
C THR A 337 7.64 -9.22 -14.59
N CYS A 338 8.45 -8.76 -13.64
CA CYS A 338 9.77 -8.19 -13.91
C CYS A 338 10.81 -8.76 -12.95
N THR A 339 12.06 -8.81 -13.39
CA THR A 339 13.22 -9.07 -12.54
C THR A 339 13.52 -7.82 -11.70
N CYS A 340 13.86 -7.96 -10.43
CA CYS A 340 14.17 -6.84 -9.52
C CYS A 340 15.61 -6.32 -9.73
N ILE A 341 15.94 -5.96 -10.98
CA ILE A 341 17.27 -5.57 -11.45
C ILE A 341 17.81 -4.39 -10.61
N PRO A 342 18.99 -4.49 -9.98
CA PRO A 342 19.59 -3.36 -9.26
C PRO A 342 19.72 -2.12 -10.15
N PHE A 343 19.47 -0.93 -9.60
CA PHE A 343 19.43 0.35 -10.31
C PHE A 343 18.37 0.46 -11.41
N SER A 344 17.30 -0.34 -11.35
CA SER A 344 16.12 -0.18 -12.20
C SER A 344 14.93 0.41 -11.43
N GLY A 345 13.95 0.93 -12.17
CA GLY A 345 12.67 1.39 -11.63
C GLY A 345 11.49 0.58 -12.20
N LEU A 346 10.40 0.47 -11.45
CA LEU A 346 9.10 0.00 -11.93
C LEU A 346 8.04 1.02 -11.51
N ILE A 347 7.26 1.52 -12.47
CA ILE A 347 5.99 2.18 -12.16
C ILE A 347 4.83 1.25 -12.49
N PHE A 348 3.77 1.30 -11.68
CA PHE A 348 2.58 0.46 -11.89
C PHE A 348 1.34 1.04 -11.20
N SER A 349 0.15 0.62 -11.64
CA SER A 349 -1.09 0.93 -10.91
C SER A 349 -1.25 -0.04 -9.74
N ALA A 350 -1.12 0.48 -8.52
CA ALA A 350 -1.16 -0.29 -7.26
C ALA A 350 -2.53 -0.91 -6.92
N ASN A 351 -3.56 -0.59 -7.73
CA ASN A 351 -4.87 -1.23 -7.71
C ASN A 351 -4.84 -2.71 -8.09
N ASN A 352 -3.77 -3.17 -8.76
CA ASN A 352 -3.64 -4.51 -9.28
C ASN A 352 -3.08 -5.47 -8.22
N PRO A 353 -3.58 -6.73 -8.11
CA PRO A 353 -2.99 -7.74 -7.26
C PRO A 353 -1.52 -7.97 -7.62
N HIS A 354 -0.62 -7.77 -6.66
CA HIS A 354 0.81 -7.87 -6.90
C HIS A 354 1.58 -8.42 -5.70
N GLY A 355 2.80 -8.90 -5.94
CA GLY A 355 3.67 -9.47 -4.91
C GLY A 355 5.05 -9.86 -5.44
N GLY A 356 6.04 -9.87 -4.54
CA GLY A 356 7.40 -10.29 -4.87
C GLY A 356 7.62 -11.81 -4.74
N SER A 357 8.52 -12.37 -5.55
CA SER A 357 8.87 -13.81 -5.50
C SER A 357 10.34 -14.08 -5.85
N GLY A 358 10.80 -15.32 -5.66
CA GLY A 358 12.09 -15.81 -6.15
C GLY A 358 13.35 -15.24 -5.50
N PHE A 359 13.28 -14.31 -4.54
CA PHE A 359 14.49 -13.82 -3.87
C PHE A 359 15.03 -14.91 -2.92
N ALA A 360 16.11 -15.58 -3.29
CA ALA A 360 16.82 -16.59 -2.50
C ALA A 360 18.21 -16.89 -3.14
N PRO A 361 19.07 -17.73 -2.53
CA PRO A 361 20.19 -18.35 -3.24
C PRO A 361 19.73 -19.08 -4.52
N TYR A 362 20.60 -19.19 -5.53
CA TYR A 362 20.43 -20.17 -6.59
C TYR A 362 20.62 -21.59 -6.03
N GLU A 363 20.06 -22.59 -6.70
CA GLU A 363 20.36 -24.01 -6.41
C GLU A 363 21.88 -24.25 -6.44
N ALA A 364 22.38 -25.03 -5.48
CA ALA A 364 23.83 -25.21 -5.26
C ALA A 364 24.55 -25.88 -6.44
N ASP A 365 23.84 -26.65 -7.26
CA ASP A 365 24.34 -27.32 -8.45
C ASP A 365 24.23 -26.46 -9.73
N LEU A 366 23.59 -25.29 -9.67
CA LEU A 366 23.39 -24.43 -10.84
C LEU A 366 24.73 -23.80 -11.29
N PRO A 367 25.25 -24.10 -12.50
CA PRO A 367 26.56 -23.58 -12.93
C PRO A 367 26.64 -22.05 -12.96
N LEU A 368 27.82 -21.48 -12.71
CA LEU A 368 28.05 -20.03 -12.69
C LEU A 368 27.78 -19.35 -14.05
N ASP A 369 27.96 -20.08 -15.14
CA ASP A 369 27.71 -19.69 -16.53
C ASP A 369 26.28 -20.04 -17.02
N SER A 370 25.42 -20.58 -16.14
CA SER A 370 24.05 -20.96 -16.49
C SER A 370 23.22 -19.74 -16.94
N PRO A 371 22.47 -19.83 -18.05
CA PRO A 371 21.55 -18.76 -18.48
C PRO A 371 20.34 -18.57 -17.55
N LEU A 372 20.21 -19.43 -16.53
CA LEU A 372 19.24 -19.30 -15.45
C LEU A 372 19.77 -18.42 -14.29
N ARG A 373 21.07 -18.11 -14.25
CA ARG A 373 21.59 -17.08 -13.35
C ARG A 373 21.34 -15.69 -13.96
N PHE A 374 20.85 -14.77 -13.14
CA PHE A 374 20.72 -13.38 -13.55
C PHE A 374 22.10 -12.71 -13.60
N THR A 375 22.53 -12.36 -14.80
CA THR A 375 23.63 -11.41 -15.02
C THR A 375 23.04 -10.03 -15.27
N PRO A 376 23.33 -9.00 -14.45
CA PRO A 376 22.86 -7.66 -14.71
C PRO A 376 23.48 -7.15 -16.03
N PRO A 377 22.68 -6.67 -17.00
CA PRO A 377 23.24 -6.07 -18.19
C PRO A 377 24.03 -4.83 -17.77
N PRO A 378 25.31 -4.69 -18.16
CA PRO A 378 26.04 -3.45 -17.91
C PRO A 378 25.36 -2.34 -18.71
N PRO A 379 25.04 -1.19 -18.10
CA PRO A 379 24.70 -0.01 -18.88
C PRO A 379 25.90 0.32 -19.81
N ASN A 380 25.60 0.69 -21.05
CA ASN A 380 26.55 0.93 -22.13
C ASN A 380 27.57 2.01 -21.71
N GLY A 381 28.78 1.59 -21.35
CA GLY A 381 29.86 2.47 -20.93
C GLY A 381 29.80 2.95 -19.47
N VAL A 382 28.95 2.33 -18.63
CA VAL A 382 28.78 2.71 -17.23
C VAL A 382 28.89 1.47 -16.33
N GLU A 383 29.81 1.51 -15.38
CA GLU A 383 29.97 0.44 -14.40
C GLU A 383 28.93 0.56 -13.28
N TYR A 384 28.47 -0.59 -12.75
CA TYR A 384 27.67 -0.58 -11.52
C TYR A 384 28.52 -0.06 -10.36
N PRO A 385 27.98 0.81 -9.48
CA PRO A 385 28.74 1.35 -8.36
C PRO A 385 29.30 0.26 -7.47
N ARG A 386 30.62 0.30 -7.25
CA ARG A 386 31.28 -0.57 -6.28
C ARG A 386 30.99 -0.07 -4.87
N LEU A 387 30.12 -0.77 -4.15
CA LEU A 387 29.87 -0.54 -2.73
C LEU A 387 31.12 -0.86 -1.89
N SER A 388 31.19 -0.30 -0.69
CA SER A 388 32.29 -0.59 0.24
C SER A 388 32.29 -2.08 0.64
N GLU A 389 33.45 -2.63 0.96
CA GLU A 389 33.60 -4.05 1.36
C GLU A 389 32.80 -4.41 2.62
N ASN A 390 32.51 -3.38 3.45
CA ASN A 390 31.69 -3.47 4.66
C ASN A 390 30.18 -3.23 4.41
N ALA A 391 29.76 -2.96 3.17
CA ALA A 391 28.34 -2.78 2.85
C ALA A 391 27.56 -4.08 3.11
N PRO A 392 26.43 -4.03 3.82
CA PRO A 392 25.63 -5.21 4.09
C PRO A 392 25.03 -5.73 2.78
N TYR A 393 25.00 -7.06 2.62
CA TYR A 393 24.13 -7.66 1.62
C TYR A 393 22.68 -7.46 2.08
N THR A 394 21.87 -6.85 1.23
CA THR A 394 20.53 -6.37 1.57
C THR A 394 19.64 -6.33 0.34
N ARG A 395 18.48 -6.98 0.43
CA ARG A 395 17.35 -6.69 -0.46
C ARG A 395 16.83 -5.31 -0.08
N CYS A 396 16.87 -4.36 -1.01
CA CYS A 396 16.50 -2.98 -0.78
C CYS A 396 15.51 -2.52 -1.84
N LEU A 397 14.25 -2.34 -1.44
CA LEU A 397 13.20 -1.77 -2.27
C LEU A 397 12.71 -0.48 -1.64
N THR A 398 12.77 0.64 -2.38
CA THR A 398 12.03 1.85 -1.99
C THR A 398 10.73 1.88 -2.78
N ILE A 399 9.64 2.24 -2.12
CA ILE A 399 8.30 2.30 -2.71
C ILE A 399 7.76 3.71 -2.47
N ALA A 400 7.59 4.46 -3.55
CA ALA A 400 7.04 5.81 -3.57
C ALA A 400 5.62 5.75 -4.16
N TYR A 401 4.62 6.18 -3.39
CA TYR A 401 3.21 6.01 -3.73
C TYR A 401 2.36 7.23 -3.35
N SER A 402 1.18 7.30 -3.95
CA SER A 402 0.19 8.35 -3.70
C SER A 402 -0.93 7.78 -2.82
N ARG A 403 -1.04 8.22 -1.57
CA ARG A 403 -2.16 7.86 -0.69
C ARG A 403 -3.39 8.70 -1.00
N GLN A 404 -4.55 8.06 -1.12
CA GLN A 404 -5.82 8.75 -1.40
C GLN A 404 -6.14 9.83 -0.34
N ASP A 405 -5.86 9.56 0.94
CA ASP A 405 -6.09 10.51 2.04
C ASP A 405 -5.21 11.77 1.92
N CYS A 406 -3.94 11.62 1.49
CA CYS A 406 -2.99 12.72 1.37
C CYS A 406 -3.19 13.51 0.07
N MET A 407 -3.56 12.83 -1.02
CA MET A 407 -3.87 13.47 -2.30
C MET A 407 -5.08 14.41 -2.22
N ARG A 408 -6.03 14.15 -1.30
CA ARG A 408 -7.30 14.88 -1.15
C ARG A 408 -7.60 15.25 0.31
N ALA A 409 -6.56 15.60 1.06
CA ALA A 409 -6.61 15.83 2.50
C ALA A 409 -7.54 17.00 2.87
N ARG A 410 -8.60 16.75 3.64
CA ARG A 410 -9.55 17.79 4.09
C ARG A 410 -9.08 18.48 5.37
N THR A 411 -9.44 19.75 5.58
CA THR A 411 -9.13 20.54 6.80
C THR A 411 -9.29 19.74 8.10
N LYS A 412 -10.47 19.12 8.30
CA LYS A 412 -10.77 18.35 9.52
C LYS A 412 -9.92 17.10 9.75
N GLN A 413 -9.18 16.65 8.74
CA GLN A 413 -8.30 15.47 8.80
C GLN A 413 -6.84 15.88 9.03
N LEU A 414 -6.50 17.16 9.02
CA LEU A 414 -5.12 17.63 9.10
C LEU A 414 -4.74 17.96 10.54
N ASN A 415 -3.69 17.31 11.03
CA ASN A 415 -3.14 17.65 12.34
C ASN A 415 -2.32 18.94 12.26
N ALA A 416 -2.46 19.83 13.24
CA ALA A 416 -1.74 21.11 13.31
C ALA A 416 -0.20 20.98 13.20
N SER A 417 0.39 19.82 13.55
CA SER A 417 1.82 19.57 13.39
C SER A 417 2.32 19.57 11.93
N ILE A 418 1.43 19.52 10.93
CA ILE A 418 1.78 19.67 9.50
C ILE A 418 2.24 21.10 9.18
N VAL A 419 1.66 22.11 9.83
CA VAL A 419 1.96 23.54 9.59
C VAL A 419 3.22 23.99 10.33
N GLY A 420 3.51 23.41 11.49
CA GLY A 420 4.71 23.75 12.27
C GLY A 420 6.00 23.09 11.75
N ASP A 421 7.10 23.34 12.46
CA ASP A 421 8.46 22.82 12.19
C ASP A 421 8.59 21.30 12.23
N THR A 422 7.57 20.62 12.73
CA THR A 422 7.42 19.17 12.71
C THR A 422 7.04 18.67 11.31
N GLY A 423 6.29 19.46 10.54
CA GLY A 423 5.87 19.18 9.16
C GLY A 423 7.01 19.17 8.15
N LEU A 424 8.05 19.97 8.40
CA LEU A 424 9.25 20.05 7.56
C LEU A 424 9.93 18.70 7.34
N GLY A 425 9.81 17.75 8.28
CA GLY A 425 10.39 16.42 8.12
C GLY A 425 9.83 15.61 6.94
N ALA A 426 8.61 15.93 6.49
CA ALA A 426 8.00 15.29 5.32
C ALA A 426 8.00 16.22 4.09
N PHE A 427 7.87 17.54 4.26
CA PHE A 427 7.98 18.51 3.16
C PHE A 427 9.42 18.75 2.67
N ILE A 428 10.42 18.45 3.51
CA ILE A 428 11.85 18.77 3.35
C ILE A 428 12.17 20.27 3.38
N THR A 429 11.50 21.10 2.58
CA THR A 429 11.78 22.54 2.47
C THR A 429 10.61 23.40 2.96
N ARG A 430 10.93 24.62 3.43
CA ARG A 430 9.93 25.65 3.76
C ARG A 430 9.10 26.04 2.53
N LYS A 431 9.74 26.15 1.36
CA LYS A 431 9.05 26.35 0.08
C LYS A 431 7.94 25.31 -0.13
N ALA A 432 8.23 24.02 -0.03
CA ALA A 432 7.23 22.97 -0.24
C ALA A 432 6.10 22.97 0.82
N GLN A 433 6.41 23.36 2.06
CA GLN A 433 5.41 23.57 3.11
C GLN A 433 4.49 24.77 2.78
N ALA A 434 5.06 25.92 2.44
CA ALA A 434 4.34 27.14 2.06
C ALA A 434 3.46 26.93 0.81
N ASN A 435 4.02 26.29 -0.23
CA ASN A 435 3.33 25.86 -1.45
C ASN A 435 2.01 25.14 -1.16
N TRP A 436 2.08 24.14 -0.28
CA TRP A 436 0.93 23.37 0.13
C TRP A 436 -0.04 24.21 0.97
N MET A 437 0.45 25.02 1.91
CA MET A 437 -0.38 25.88 2.75
C MET A 437 -1.18 26.90 1.93
N ILE A 438 -0.57 27.54 0.93
CA ILE A 438 -1.23 28.47 0.01
C ILE A 438 -2.36 27.76 -0.76
N ARG A 439 -2.04 26.65 -1.44
CA ARG A 439 -3.05 25.87 -2.19
C ARG A 439 -4.19 25.38 -1.27
N HIS A 440 -3.86 24.93 -0.06
CA HIS A 440 -4.83 24.46 0.92
C HIS A 440 -5.76 25.58 1.39
N ALA A 441 -5.22 26.75 1.71
CA ALA A 441 -5.97 27.93 2.12
C ALA A 441 -6.91 28.44 1.01
N ILE A 442 -6.42 28.50 -0.23
CA ILE A 442 -7.22 28.88 -1.40
C ILE A 442 -8.37 27.89 -1.62
N ARG A 443 -8.07 26.58 -1.61
CA ARG A 443 -9.03 25.50 -1.85
C ARG A 443 -10.15 25.47 -0.82
N ASP A 444 -9.82 25.50 0.47
CA ASP A 444 -10.79 25.38 1.57
C ASP A 444 -11.39 26.73 1.99
N GLY A 445 -10.88 27.86 1.47
CA GLY A 445 -11.34 29.20 1.85
C GLY A 445 -10.98 29.54 3.28
N ILE A 446 -9.78 29.17 3.73
CA ILE A 446 -9.29 29.47 5.07
C ILE A 446 -9.13 30.97 5.21
N ASP A 447 -9.70 31.54 6.27
CA ASP A 447 -9.53 32.96 6.61
C ASP A 447 -8.06 33.26 6.93
N ILE A 448 -7.48 34.19 6.17
CA ILE A 448 -6.12 34.67 6.37
C ILE A 448 -6.04 36.05 7.04
N GLY A 449 -7.18 36.66 7.37
CA GLY A 449 -7.28 38.00 7.97
C GLY A 449 -7.49 39.12 6.94
N VAL A 450 -7.82 38.79 5.70
CA VAL A 450 -8.06 39.74 4.60
C VAL A 450 -9.40 39.41 3.94
N ALA A 451 -10.22 40.43 3.68
CA ALA A 451 -11.46 40.28 2.91
C ALA A 451 -11.12 40.21 1.40
N ASP A 452 -11.70 39.23 0.71
CA ASP A 452 -11.46 38.94 -0.72
C ASP A 452 -9.96 38.94 -1.13
N PRO A 453 -9.13 38.04 -0.56
CA PRO A 453 -7.68 38.14 -0.68
C PRO A 453 -7.16 38.00 -2.13
N SER A 454 -6.22 38.88 -2.47
CA SER A 454 -5.47 38.87 -3.73
C SER A 454 -4.33 37.85 -3.72
N VAL A 455 -3.67 37.69 -4.88
CA VAL A 455 -2.46 36.87 -5.01
C VAL A 455 -1.35 37.34 -4.05
N ASP A 456 -1.19 38.65 -3.87
CA ASP A 456 -0.14 39.22 -3.01
C ASP A 456 -0.42 38.95 -1.53
N ASP A 457 -1.69 38.98 -1.11
CA ASP A 457 -2.09 38.65 0.26
C ASP A 457 -1.76 37.19 0.61
N TYR A 458 -1.96 36.25 -0.32
CA TYR A 458 -1.56 34.85 -0.13
C TYR A 458 -0.04 34.67 -0.10
N LEU A 459 0.70 35.38 -0.96
CA LEU A 459 2.17 35.31 -0.99
C LEU A 459 2.78 35.87 0.31
N GLU A 460 2.30 37.02 0.79
CA GLU A 460 2.76 37.64 2.04
C GLU A 460 2.38 36.78 3.25
N LYS A 461 1.12 36.30 3.33
CA LYS A 461 0.65 35.50 4.46
C LYS A 461 1.46 34.22 4.71
N PHE A 462 1.92 33.60 3.63
CA PHE A 462 2.60 32.31 3.63
C PHE A 462 4.07 32.42 3.20
N SER A 463 4.65 33.61 3.28
CA SER A 463 6.08 33.82 3.06
C SER A 463 6.91 33.07 4.12
N TRP A 464 8.18 32.80 3.82
CA TRP A 464 9.10 32.17 4.76
C TRP A 464 10.47 32.85 4.71
N VAL A 465 11.19 32.83 5.83
CA VAL A 465 12.58 33.31 5.88
C VAL A 465 13.53 32.17 5.54
N GLU A 466 14.40 32.38 4.56
CA GLU A 466 15.47 31.47 4.15
C GLU A 466 16.78 32.25 4.03
N ASN A 467 17.82 31.84 4.75
CA ASN A 467 19.11 32.55 4.84
C ASN A 467 18.99 34.05 5.21
N GLY A 468 17.97 34.42 6.00
CA GLY A 468 17.71 35.80 6.42
C GLY A 468 16.94 36.65 5.40
N VAL A 469 16.56 36.09 4.25
CA VAL A 469 15.76 36.75 3.21
C VAL A 469 14.31 36.28 3.29
N ASN A 470 13.32 37.17 3.17
CA ASN A 470 11.93 36.75 3.03
C ASN A 470 11.68 36.25 1.61
N CYS A 471 11.17 35.03 1.51
CA CYS A 471 10.96 34.29 0.28
C CYS A 471 9.47 33.99 0.08
N TYR A 472 9.07 33.91 -1.18
CA TYR A 472 7.69 33.76 -1.62
C TYR A 472 7.60 32.61 -2.63
N GLU A 473 6.43 32.01 -2.76
CA GLU A 473 6.16 31.00 -3.78
C GLU A 473 6.00 31.67 -5.18
N ASP A 474 6.08 30.87 -6.24
CA ASP A 474 5.77 31.30 -7.59
C ASP A 474 4.35 31.88 -7.67
N ARG A 475 4.28 33.17 -8.01
CA ARG A 475 3.05 33.92 -8.28
C ARG A 475 2.10 33.14 -9.20
N LYS A 476 2.63 32.51 -10.25
CA LYS A 476 1.82 31.79 -11.23
C LYS A 476 1.05 30.62 -10.60
N LEU A 477 1.64 29.92 -9.63
CA LEU A 477 0.97 28.83 -8.91
C LEU A 477 -0.24 29.36 -8.12
N VAL A 478 -0.11 30.54 -7.52
CA VAL A 478 -1.17 31.17 -6.72
C VAL A 478 -2.32 31.64 -7.63
N GLU A 479 -1.97 32.24 -8.78
CA GLU A 479 -2.92 32.61 -9.84
C GLU A 479 -3.68 31.38 -10.38
N ASP A 480 -2.96 30.30 -10.74
CA ASP A 480 -3.55 29.06 -11.23
C ASP A 480 -4.44 28.40 -10.16
N ALA A 481 -4.04 28.43 -8.88
CA ALA A 481 -4.85 27.91 -7.77
C ALA A 481 -6.15 28.71 -7.55
N LEU A 482 -6.09 30.04 -7.62
CA LEU A 482 -7.28 30.91 -7.54
C LEU A 482 -8.21 30.68 -8.74
N ALA A 483 -7.67 30.58 -9.95
CA ALA A 483 -8.45 30.31 -11.16
C ALA A 483 -9.14 28.92 -11.15
N LEU A 484 -8.55 27.94 -10.47
CA LEU A 484 -9.09 26.59 -10.34
C LEU A 484 -10.07 26.41 -9.16
N LYS A 485 -10.11 27.35 -8.22
CA LYS A 485 -11.02 27.35 -7.06
C LYS A 485 -12.47 27.21 -7.50
N GLY A 486 -13.19 26.26 -6.90
CA GLY A 486 -14.61 26.00 -7.20
C GLY A 486 -14.93 25.37 -8.57
N THR A 487 -13.95 25.14 -9.45
CA THR A 487 -14.20 24.55 -10.78
C THR A 487 -14.68 23.08 -10.70
N ASP A 488 -15.42 22.58 -11.71
CA ASP A 488 -15.82 21.16 -11.77
C ASP A 488 -14.68 20.26 -12.30
N ASP A 489 -14.62 19.04 -11.79
CA ASP A 489 -13.60 18.00 -12.04
C ASP A 489 -14.14 16.90 -12.99
N LYS A 490 -14.84 17.28 -14.06
CA LYS A 490 -15.52 16.32 -14.98
C LYS A 490 -14.57 15.26 -15.57
N GLU A 491 -13.41 15.66 -16.09
CA GLU A 491 -12.46 14.71 -16.68
C GLU A 491 -11.77 13.89 -15.58
N TRP A 492 -11.37 14.47 -14.43
CA TRP A 492 -10.88 13.70 -13.27
C TRP A 492 -11.87 12.66 -12.73
N LYS A 493 -13.19 12.99 -12.73
CA LYS A 493 -14.29 12.05 -12.43
C LYS A 493 -14.41 10.96 -13.51
N LEU A 494 -14.13 11.27 -14.78
CA LEU A 494 -14.09 10.27 -15.85
C LEU A 494 -12.85 9.38 -15.76
N MET A 495 -11.67 9.94 -15.46
CA MET A 495 -10.44 9.20 -15.17
C MET A 495 -10.63 8.26 -13.97
N LEU A 496 -11.20 8.74 -12.85
CA LEU A 496 -11.52 7.88 -11.71
C LEU A 496 -12.52 6.77 -12.08
N LYS A 497 -13.51 7.09 -12.92
CA LYS A 497 -14.43 6.08 -13.46
C LYS A 497 -13.70 5.08 -14.35
N ALA A 498 -12.70 5.49 -15.12
CA ALA A 498 -11.91 4.67 -16.04
C ALA A 498 -10.92 3.77 -15.29
N THR A 499 -10.15 4.29 -14.33
CA THR A 499 -9.24 3.47 -13.51
C THR A 499 -10.02 2.52 -12.58
N ALA A 500 -11.23 2.89 -12.16
CA ALA A 500 -12.17 1.94 -11.56
C ALA A 500 -12.84 0.97 -12.58
N TYR A 501 -12.81 1.27 -13.88
CA TYR A 501 -13.32 0.44 -14.98
C TYR A 501 -12.25 -0.39 -15.70
N ALA A 502 -10.97 -0.31 -15.31
CA ALA A 502 -9.95 -1.31 -15.61
C ALA A 502 -10.35 -2.63 -14.94
N HIS A 503 -11.36 -3.29 -15.53
CA HIS A 503 -12.00 -4.56 -15.21
C HIS A 503 -12.63 -4.71 -13.79
N ILE A 504 -12.34 -3.81 -12.85
CA ILE A 504 -12.61 -3.93 -11.40
C ILE A 504 -14.02 -3.51 -10.95
N LYS A 505 -14.91 -2.98 -11.81
CA LYS A 505 -16.28 -2.61 -11.38
C LYS A 505 -17.16 -3.77 -10.91
N GLN A 506 -16.83 -5.01 -11.29
CA GLN A 506 -17.42 -6.21 -10.69
C GLN A 506 -16.50 -6.86 -9.64
N ASP A 507 -15.20 -6.58 -9.69
CA ASP A 507 -14.14 -7.25 -8.93
C ASP A 507 -13.57 -6.33 -7.84
N GLN A 508 -14.45 -5.62 -7.12
CA GLN A 508 -13.99 -4.90 -5.92
C GLN A 508 -13.45 -5.91 -4.91
N PRO A 509 -12.22 -5.78 -4.41
CA PRO A 509 -11.69 -6.69 -3.41
C PRO A 509 -12.43 -6.62 -2.07
N SER A 510 -13.01 -5.46 -1.75
CA SER A 510 -13.98 -5.27 -0.66
C SER A 510 -15.33 -5.97 -0.88
N ARG A 511 -15.57 -6.55 -2.07
CA ARG A 511 -16.64 -7.52 -2.37
C ARG A 511 -16.12 -8.97 -2.48
N TYR A 512 -14.81 -9.21 -2.45
CA TYR A 512 -14.34 -10.54 -2.09
C TYR A 512 -14.77 -10.75 -0.66
N GLU A 513 -15.65 -11.72 -0.45
CA GLU A 513 -16.07 -12.08 0.89
C GLU A 513 -14.82 -12.39 1.72
N SER A 514 -14.62 -11.64 2.82
CA SER A 514 -13.59 -11.99 3.79
C SER A 514 -13.76 -13.47 4.20
N PRO A 515 -12.72 -14.17 4.68
CA PRO A 515 -12.85 -15.57 5.09
C PRO A 515 -14.07 -15.81 6.01
N LYS A 516 -14.39 -14.83 6.87
CA LYS A 516 -15.60 -14.78 7.71
C LYS A 516 -16.90 -14.62 6.90
N GLN A 517 -16.98 -13.70 5.95
CA GLN A 517 -18.15 -13.54 5.06
C GLN A 517 -18.35 -14.76 4.14
N ARG A 518 -17.27 -15.38 3.67
CA ARG A 518 -17.29 -16.56 2.79
C ARG A 518 -17.77 -17.79 3.53
N LYS A 519 -17.22 -18.06 4.73
CA LYS A 519 -17.75 -19.08 5.65
C LYS A 519 -19.22 -18.80 5.99
N ALA A 520 -19.61 -17.53 6.20
CA ALA A 520 -21.00 -17.17 6.44
C ALA A 520 -21.92 -17.39 5.22
N ARG A 521 -21.48 -17.17 3.98
CA ARG A 521 -22.27 -17.52 2.79
C ARG A 521 -22.35 -19.02 2.58
N GLN A 522 -21.25 -19.75 2.69
CA GLN A 522 -21.26 -21.22 2.60
C GLN A 522 -22.18 -21.84 3.65
N ALA A 523 -22.18 -21.30 4.88
CA ALA A 523 -23.13 -21.70 5.92
C ALA A 523 -24.59 -21.36 5.56
N ARG A 524 -24.87 -20.22 4.92
CA ARG A 524 -26.22 -19.90 4.40
C ARG A 524 -26.65 -20.83 3.28
N GLU A 525 -25.75 -21.14 2.34
CA GLU A 525 -26.00 -22.05 1.22
C GLU A 525 -26.27 -23.48 1.72
N ALA A 526 -25.52 -23.95 2.73
CA ALA A 526 -25.74 -25.25 3.37
C ALA A 526 -27.03 -25.32 4.21
N LEU A 527 -27.45 -24.22 4.84
CA LEU A 527 -28.68 -24.13 5.63
C LEU A 527 -29.93 -23.78 4.78
N GLY A 528 -29.77 -23.26 3.57
CA GLY A 528 -30.86 -22.82 2.71
C GLY A 528 -31.82 -21.86 3.41
N ASP A 529 -33.12 -22.17 3.34
CA ASP A 529 -34.19 -21.37 3.96
C ASP A 529 -34.11 -21.28 5.49
N ASP A 530 -33.35 -22.15 6.15
CA ASP A 530 -33.15 -22.13 7.61
C ASP A 530 -32.15 -21.08 8.08
N ALA A 531 -31.38 -20.47 7.15
CA ALA A 531 -30.50 -19.35 7.45
C ALA A 531 -31.25 -18.02 7.67
N TYR A 532 -32.55 -17.97 7.39
CA TYR A 532 -33.32 -16.72 7.30
C TYR A 532 -34.46 -16.63 8.31
N CYS A 533 -34.76 -15.40 8.70
CA CYS A 533 -35.88 -15.05 9.56
C CYS A 533 -37.20 -15.66 9.03
N THR A 534 -38.06 -16.09 9.95
CA THR A 534 -39.38 -16.67 9.65
C THR A 534 -40.52 -15.65 9.68
N GLN A 535 -40.27 -14.45 10.22
CA GLN A 535 -41.29 -13.40 10.29
C GLN A 535 -41.68 -12.87 8.91
N ILE A 536 -42.94 -12.49 8.79
CA ILE A 536 -43.52 -11.87 7.59
C ILE A 536 -43.40 -10.35 7.72
N THR A 537 -42.93 -9.69 6.67
CA THR A 537 -42.83 -8.22 6.63
C THR A 537 -44.22 -7.58 6.47
N ALA A 538 -44.34 -6.27 6.70
CA ALA A 538 -45.60 -5.53 6.50
C ALA A 538 -46.18 -5.66 5.08
N GLN A 539 -45.36 -6.05 4.09
CA GLN A 539 -45.73 -6.29 2.69
C GLN A 539 -46.16 -7.76 2.41
N GLY A 540 -46.35 -8.59 3.45
CA GLY A 540 -46.80 -9.98 3.30
C GLY A 540 -45.72 -10.97 2.83
N THR A 541 -44.45 -10.56 2.75
CA THR A 541 -43.34 -11.42 2.27
C THR A 541 -42.45 -11.89 3.42
N ARG A 542 -41.88 -13.10 3.35
CA ARG A 542 -40.96 -13.61 4.37
C ARG A 542 -39.68 -12.76 4.46
N CYS A 543 -39.29 -12.41 5.68
CA CYS A 543 -38.11 -11.59 5.97
C CYS A 543 -36.81 -12.32 5.62
N LYS A 544 -36.09 -11.85 4.60
CA LYS A 544 -34.79 -12.40 4.16
C LYS A 544 -33.59 -11.93 4.99
N ALA A 545 -33.80 -11.40 6.19
CA ALA A 545 -32.71 -11.04 7.10
C ALA A 545 -32.12 -12.30 7.75
N TRP A 546 -30.81 -12.30 7.98
CA TRP A 546 -30.10 -13.44 8.56
C TRP A 546 -30.58 -13.76 9.98
N LEU A 547 -30.69 -15.06 10.28
CA LEU A 547 -31.04 -15.58 11.60
C LEU A 547 -30.00 -15.16 12.64
N ALA A 548 -30.46 -14.52 13.72
CA ALA A 548 -29.59 -14.10 14.83
C ALA A 548 -29.89 -14.86 16.13
N LYS A 549 -31.16 -15.28 16.34
CA LYS A 549 -31.60 -16.06 17.50
C LYS A 549 -32.73 -17.02 17.11
N ASN A 550 -32.74 -18.20 17.70
CA ASN A 550 -33.86 -19.14 17.66
C ASN A 550 -34.55 -19.13 19.04
N THR A 551 -35.85 -18.92 19.07
CA THR A 551 -36.68 -18.89 20.28
C THR A 551 -37.88 -19.80 20.07
N ASP A 552 -37.96 -20.90 20.80
CA ASP A 552 -39.10 -21.82 20.83
C ASP A 552 -39.59 -22.24 19.43
N GLY A 553 -38.64 -22.55 18.54
CA GLY A 553 -38.89 -22.94 17.14
C GLY A 553 -39.04 -21.78 16.16
N VAL A 554 -39.16 -20.53 16.64
CA VAL A 554 -39.25 -19.33 15.81
C VAL A 554 -37.86 -18.75 15.53
N LYS A 555 -37.49 -18.74 14.25
CA LYS A 555 -36.18 -18.25 13.76
C LYS A 555 -36.26 -16.73 13.51
N LEU A 556 -35.61 -15.91 14.33
CA LEU A 556 -35.69 -14.43 14.30
C LEU A 556 -34.35 -13.75 13.97
N CYS A 557 -34.40 -12.73 13.11
CA CYS A 557 -33.29 -11.77 12.97
C CYS A 557 -33.28 -10.79 14.15
N GLY A 558 -32.15 -10.12 14.41
CA GLY A 558 -31.99 -9.25 15.59
C GLY A 558 -33.01 -8.10 15.71
N HIS A 559 -33.54 -7.61 14.58
CA HIS A 559 -34.61 -6.60 14.58
C HIS A 559 -35.95 -7.18 15.03
N HIS A 560 -36.41 -8.28 14.40
CA HIS A 560 -37.66 -8.94 14.77
C HIS A 560 -37.61 -9.54 16.18
N TYR A 561 -36.45 -10.01 16.64
CA TYR A 561 -36.26 -10.43 18.03
C TYR A 561 -36.50 -9.28 19.01
N LYS A 562 -35.98 -8.07 18.74
CA LYS A 562 -36.25 -6.90 19.60
C LYS A 562 -37.73 -6.54 19.64
N ILE A 563 -38.44 -6.61 18.51
CA ILE A 563 -39.90 -6.38 18.45
C ILE A 563 -40.66 -7.45 19.24
N PHE A 564 -40.29 -8.72 19.07
CA PHE A 564 -40.89 -9.85 19.80
C PHE A 564 -40.72 -9.71 21.31
N MET A 565 -39.51 -9.42 21.79
CA MET A 565 -39.25 -9.16 23.22
C MET A 565 -40.00 -7.93 23.74
N ALA A 566 -40.11 -6.86 22.96
CA ALA A 566 -40.87 -5.67 23.35
C ALA A 566 -42.38 -5.96 23.47
N ALA A 567 -42.92 -6.81 22.59
CA ALA A 567 -44.31 -7.26 22.66
C ALA A 567 -44.57 -8.16 23.89
N GLN A 568 -43.62 -9.04 24.24
CA GLN A 568 -43.71 -9.86 25.46
C GLN A 568 -43.53 -9.03 26.75
N GLY A 569 -42.73 -7.97 26.72
CA GLY A 569 -42.52 -7.06 27.86
C GLY A 569 -43.71 -6.15 28.19
N GLY A 570 -44.75 -6.10 27.35
CA GLY A 570 -45.91 -5.22 27.52
C GLY A 570 -46.90 -5.61 28.64
N ALA A 571 -46.67 -6.71 29.36
CA ALA A 571 -47.62 -7.30 30.32
C ALA A 571 -47.18 -7.26 31.80
N HIS A 572 -46.09 -6.57 32.15
CA HIS A 572 -45.74 -6.28 33.54
C HIS A 572 -45.48 -4.79 33.75
N GLY A 573 -46.47 -4.10 34.33
CA GLY A 573 -46.29 -2.74 34.80
C GLY A 573 -45.30 -2.69 35.97
N PHE A 574 -44.21 -1.96 35.79
CA PHE A 574 -43.28 -1.67 36.88
C PHE A 574 -43.66 -0.37 37.57
N ASN A 575 -43.97 -0.48 38.86
CA ASN A 575 -44.23 0.65 39.74
C ASN A 575 -43.01 1.58 39.79
N SER A 576 -43.25 2.87 39.63
CA SER A 576 -42.27 3.92 39.94
C SER A 576 -42.15 4.09 41.45
N SER A 577 -41.03 3.69 42.04
CA SER A 577 -40.67 4.04 43.43
C SER A 577 -39.24 4.55 43.51
N ALA A 578 -39.09 5.87 43.31
CA ALA A 578 -37.86 6.60 43.61
C ALA A 578 -38.22 7.97 44.20
N GLY A 579 -38.36 8.02 45.53
CA GLY A 579 -37.99 9.22 46.29
C GLY A 579 -36.49 9.17 46.58
N GLY A 580 -35.79 10.26 46.84
CA GLY A 580 -36.25 11.66 46.87
C GLY A 580 -35.16 12.56 47.46
N GLY A 581 -35.18 13.84 47.10
CA GLY A 581 -34.22 14.86 47.55
C GLY A 581 -33.14 15.16 46.49
N GLY A 582 -32.85 16.42 46.15
CA GLY A 582 -33.47 17.67 46.59
C GLY A 582 -32.52 18.86 46.41
N GLY A 583 -32.96 19.94 45.76
CA GLY A 583 -32.16 21.14 45.53
C GLY A 583 -32.65 21.91 44.29
N GLY A 584 -33.32 23.05 44.48
CA GLY A 584 -34.03 23.78 43.42
C GLY A 584 -33.24 24.91 42.75
N GLY A 585 -33.72 25.38 41.58
CA GLY A 585 -33.03 26.41 40.77
C GLY A 585 -33.82 26.98 39.57
N VAL A 586 -35.02 27.52 39.83
CA VAL A 586 -35.68 28.70 39.20
C VAL A 586 -34.77 29.58 38.29
N ILE A 587 -35.09 30.07 37.07
CA ILE A 587 -36.32 30.10 36.22
C ILE A 587 -35.99 30.39 34.72
N GLY A 588 -36.95 30.21 33.78
CA GLY A 588 -37.04 30.95 32.48
C GLY A 588 -36.85 30.12 31.19
N THR A 589 -37.88 29.82 30.37
CA THR A 589 -38.50 30.66 29.28
C THR A 589 -37.50 31.13 28.20
N THR A 590 -37.69 31.00 26.87
CA THR A 590 -38.88 30.72 26.03
C THR A 590 -38.50 30.49 24.55
N ARG A 591 -39.40 29.86 23.75
CA ARG A 591 -39.45 29.81 22.25
C ARG A 591 -38.29 29.06 21.56
N GLY A 592 -38.46 28.46 20.38
CA GLY A 592 -39.66 28.30 19.54
C GLY A 592 -39.57 28.95 18.16
N HIS A 593 -38.83 28.34 17.23
CA HIS A 593 -39.22 28.08 15.83
C HIS A 593 -38.17 27.22 15.13
#